data_AF-A0A929VFZ4-F1
#
_entry.id   AF-A0A929VFZ4-F1
#
_cell.length_a   1.000
_cell.length_b   1.000
_cell.length_c   1.000
_cell.angle_alpha   90.00
_cell.angle_beta   90.00
_cell.angle_gamma   90.00
#
_symmetry.space_group_name_H-M   'P 1'
#
loop_
_entity.id
_entity.type
_entity.pdbx_description
1 polymer ?
#
loop_
_entity_poly.entity_id
_entity_poly.type
_entity_poly.pdbx_seq_one_letter_code
_entity_poly.pdbx_strand_id
1 'polypeptide(L)'
;MNKIKFHSIYYRFYLFIILLTIGVVKFISNGKPISAHFLGYNFTISQDQLTYITLGLTLVIVVIFSIFGYKIYLCKDGIYLRKIDLLVGWDEIDSLSHVWINSFSVRNGLIRFYNRKTLVIYRKGYKAICVYNISLLSLFAAKVYCNRIKTNILLASLATMLNVGFGGWVLYQFFFAGLDSMKLWIFFTWMGLFFIKTLTLPLIMTGLENKIHGDYLFHDTAYRKNASKAIHL
;
A
#
# COMPACT_ATOMS: atom_id res chain seq x y z
N MET A 1 -14.71 8.27 24.56
CA MET A 1 -14.20 9.21 23.53
C MET A 1 -13.82 8.40 22.30
N ASN A 2 -14.54 8.52 21.19
CA ASN A 2 -14.31 7.68 20.01
C ASN A 2 -12.96 8.02 19.37
N LYS A 3 -12.00 7.09 19.44
CA LYS A 3 -10.68 7.18 18.82
C LYS A 3 -10.59 6.14 17.71
N ILE A 4 -10.24 6.57 16.50
CA ILE A 4 -10.03 5.65 15.37
C ILE A 4 -8.53 5.41 15.21
N LYS A 5 -8.10 4.15 15.38
CA LYS A 5 -6.69 3.75 15.26
C LYS A 5 -6.38 3.31 13.84
N PHE A 6 -5.24 3.76 13.30
CA PHE A 6 -4.74 3.31 12.01
C PHE A 6 -3.43 2.55 12.16
N HIS A 7 -3.46 1.32 11.66
CA HIS A 7 -2.36 0.38 11.64
C HIS A 7 -1.56 0.49 10.34
N SER A 8 -0.32 -0.02 10.38
CA SER A 8 0.51 0.00 9.18
C SER A 8 0.00 -0.99 8.15
N ILE A 9 -0.16 -0.52 6.91
CA ILE A 9 -0.53 -1.37 5.77
C ILE A 9 0.68 -1.94 5.03
N TYR A 10 1.87 -1.91 5.66
CA TYR A 10 3.12 -2.37 5.02
C TYR A 10 3.08 -3.86 4.66
N TYR A 11 2.41 -4.69 5.48
CA TYR A 11 2.23 -6.12 5.23
C TYR A 11 1.59 -6.41 3.87
N ARG A 12 0.76 -5.51 3.35
CA ARG A 12 0.07 -5.69 2.05
C ARG A 12 1.05 -5.83 0.89
N PHE A 13 2.24 -5.23 1.00
CA PHE A 13 3.29 -5.38 -0.01
C PHE A 13 3.79 -6.81 -0.07
N TYR A 14 4.15 -7.40 1.08
CA TYR A 14 4.59 -8.79 1.16
C TYR A 14 3.48 -9.77 0.82
N LEU A 15 2.26 -9.49 1.28
CA LEU A 15 1.08 -10.30 0.96
C LEU A 15 0.85 -10.36 -0.55
N PHE A 16 0.97 -9.21 -1.25
CA PHE A 16 0.86 -9.18 -2.71
C PHE A 16 1.96 -10.01 -3.39
N ILE A 17 3.21 -9.95 -2.92
CA ILE A 17 4.31 -10.77 -3.46
C ILE A 17 4.00 -12.26 -3.27
N ILE A 18 3.59 -12.69 -2.07
CA ILE A 18 3.25 -14.09 -1.78
C ILE A 18 2.11 -14.56 -2.69
N LEU A 19 1.05 -13.77 -2.80
CA LEU A 19 -0.10 -14.07 -3.67
C LEU A 19 0.30 -14.17 -5.15
N LEU A 20 1.15 -13.25 -5.61
CA LEU A 20 1.66 -13.28 -6.98
C LEU A 20 2.51 -14.54 -7.23
N THR A 21 3.39 -14.91 -6.30
CA THR A 21 4.20 -16.12 -6.41
C THR A 21 3.33 -17.39 -6.47
N ILE A 22 2.34 -17.52 -5.58
CA ILE A 22 1.40 -18.64 -5.60
C ILE A 22 0.62 -18.66 -6.92
N GLY A 23 0.16 -17.49 -7.38
CA GLY A 23 -0.52 -17.33 -8.65
C GLY A 23 0.32 -17.80 -9.84
N VAL A 24 1.61 -17.45 -9.88
CA VAL A 24 2.54 -17.90 -10.92
C VAL A 24 2.77 -19.42 -10.85
N VAL A 25 2.88 -20.00 -9.66
CA VAL A 25 2.99 -21.47 -9.50
C VAL A 25 1.74 -22.16 -10.04
N LYS A 26 0.56 -21.64 -9.70
CA LYS A 26 -0.73 -22.11 -10.24
C LYS A 26 -0.77 -21.99 -11.77
N PHE A 27 -0.26 -20.90 -12.32
CA PHE A 27 -0.13 -20.69 -13.76
C PHE A 27 0.76 -21.73 -14.44
N ILE A 28 1.95 -21.97 -13.91
CA ILE A 28 2.90 -22.96 -14.46
C ILE A 28 2.32 -24.38 -14.39
N SER A 29 1.57 -24.69 -13.33
CA SER A 29 0.97 -26.01 -13.13
C SER A 29 -0.15 -26.33 -14.14
N ASN A 30 -0.67 -25.33 -14.85
CA ASN A 30 -1.66 -25.48 -15.91
C ASN A 30 -2.85 -26.40 -15.58
N GLY A 31 -3.51 -26.15 -14.44
CA GLY A 31 -4.66 -26.95 -14.00
C GLY A 31 -4.32 -28.31 -13.40
N LYS A 32 -3.07 -28.77 -13.50
CA LYS A 32 -2.62 -30.03 -12.90
C LYS A 32 -2.47 -29.86 -11.38
N PRO A 33 -2.65 -30.94 -10.59
CA PRO A 33 -2.31 -30.94 -9.17
C PRO A 33 -0.83 -30.64 -8.97
N ILE A 34 -0.52 -29.90 -7.92
CA ILE A 34 0.87 -29.60 -7.54
C ILE A 34 1.31 -30.68 -6.56
N SER A 35 2.33 -31.45 -6.94
CA SER A 35 2.98 -32.42 -6.05
C SER A 35 4.32 -31.87 -5.55
N ALA A 36 4.55 -32.00 -4.25
CA ALA A 36 5.81 -31.64 -3.62
C ALA A 36 6.27 -32.78 -2.71
N HIS A 37 7.55 -33.14 -2.83
CA HIS A 37 8.18 -34.09 -1.93
C HIS A 37 8.83 -33.33 -0.78
N PHE A 38 8.29 -33.49 0.43
CA PHE A 38 8.78 -32.79 1.62
C PHE A 38 8.93 -33.77 2.78
N LEU A 39 10.13 -33.81 3.39
CA LEU A 39 10.46 -34.68 4.53
C LEU A 39 10.10 -36.18 4.32
N GLY A 40 10.24 -36.69 3.10
CA GLY A 40 9.94 -38.10 2.78
C GLY A 40 8.46 -38.40 2.47
N TYR A 41 7.59 -37.38 2.49
CA TYR A 41 6.18 -37.52 2.16
C TYR A 41 5.84 -36.82 0.84
N ASN A 42 4.99 -37.47 0.03
CA ASN A 42 4.43 -36.90 -1.18
C ASN A 42 3.15 -36.14 -0.85
N PHE A 43 3.20 -34.81 -0.92
CA PHE A 43 2.02 -33.98 -0.78
C PHE A 43 1.50 -33.59 -2.15
N THR A 44 0.22 -33.89 -2.42
CA THR A 44 -0.47 -33.48 -3.64
C THR A 44 -1.60 -32.54 -3.27
N ILE A 45 -1.58 -31.32 -3.82
CA ILE A 45 -2.59 -30.29 -3.55
C ILE A 45 -3.29 -29.95 -4.86
N SER A 46 -4.63 -29.97 -4.86
CA SER A 46 -5.41 -29.53 -6.02
C SER A 46 -5.41 -28.00 -6.18
N GLN A 47 -5.66 -27.51 -7.38
CA GLN A 47 -5.65 -26.07 -7.66
C GLN A 47 -6.73 -25.29 -6.87
N ASP A 48 -7.87 -25.92 -6.63
CA ASP A 48 -8.96 -25.32 -5.88
C ASP A 48 -8.64 -25.28 -4.38
N GLN A 49 -8.09 -26.39 -3.84
CA GLN A 49 -7.60 -26.44 -2.47
C GLN A 49 -6.55 -25.35 -2.22
N LEU A 50 -5.57 -25.21 -3.12
CA LEU A 50 -4.56 -24.16 -3.03
C LEU A 50 -5.20 -22.76 -2.99
N THR A 51 -6.26 -22.54 -3.78
CA THR A 51 -6.97 -21.25 -3.83
C THR A 51 -7.64 -20.95 -2.49
N TYR A 52 -8.42 -21.89 -1.94
CA TYR A 52 -9.09 -21.71 -0.66
C TYR A 52 -8.11 -21.54 0.51
N ILE A 53 -7.04 -22.33 0.55
CA ILE A 53 -5.97 -22.19 1.56
C ILE A 53 -5.36 -20.79 1.47
N THR A 54 -5.07 -20.32 0.25
CA THR A 54 -4.47 -19.01 0.02
C THR A 54 -5.40 -17.87 0.44
N LEU A 55 -6.70 -17.96 0.14
CA LEU A 55 -7.70 -16.99 0.60
C LEU A 55 -7.83 -16.97 2.12
N GLY A 56 -7.89 -18.14 2.76
CA GLY A 56 -7.94 -18.27 4.22
C GLY A 56 -6.72 -17.63 4.89
N LEU A 57 -5.51 -17.95 4.39
CA LEU A 57 -4.26 -17.37 4.89
C LEU A 57 -4.24 -15.85 4.74
N THR A 58 -4.70 -15.34 3.59
CA THR A 58 -4.78 -13.90 3.31
C THR A 58 -5.69 -13.20 4.32
N LEU A 59 -6.86 -13.77 4.61
CA LEU A 59 -7.80 -13.22 5.59
C LEU A 59 -7.19 -13.19 6.99
N VAL A 60 -6.56 -14.30 7.41
CA VAL A 60 -5.88 -14.40 8.72
C VAL A 60 -4.80 -13.32 8.85
N ILE A 61 -3.94 -13.16 7.84
CA ILE A 61 -2.90 -12.12 7.82
C ILE A 61 -3.53 -10.73 7.95
N VAL A 62 -4.57 -10.43 7.18
CA VAL A 62 -5.26 -9.12 7.25
C VAL A 62 -5.80 -8.86 8.65
N VAL A 63 -6.43 -9.84 9.30
CA VAL A 63 -6.98 -9.71 10.66
C VAL A 63 -5.87 -9.44 11.67
N ILE A 64 -4.80 -10.24 11.66
CA ILE A 64 -3.64 -10.08 12.56
C ILE A 64 -3.08 -8.66 12.44
N PHE A 65 -2.75 -8.21 11.23
CA PHE A 65 -2.18 -6.87 11.03
C PHE A 65 -3.17 -5.72 11.24
N SER A 66 -4.47 -5.99 11.36
CA SER A 66 -5.46 -4.98 11.72
C SER A 66 -5.55 -4.73 13.22
N ILE A 67 -4.96 -5.62 14.04
CA ILE A 67 -4.96 -5.53 15.51
C ILE A 67 -3.62 -5.01 16.03
N PHE A 68 -2.50 -5.41 15.41
CA PHE A 68 -1.17 -5.11 15.94
C PHE A 68 -0.61 -3.75 15.50
N GLY A 69 -0.10 -2.99 16.47
CA GLY A 69 0.85 -1.91 16.23
C GLY A 69 0.30 -0.71 15.47
N TYR A 70 -0.69 0.00 16.05
CA TYR A 70 -1.18 1.24 15.45
C TYR A 70 -0.07 2.30 15.40
N LYS A 71 -0.03 3.06 14.31
CA LYS A 71 0.93 4.15 14.08
C LYS A 71 0.36 5.50 14.50
N ILE A 72 -0.92 5.72 14.20
CA ILE A 72 -1.63 6.96 14.52
C ILE A 72 -3.02 6.64 15.06
N TYR A 73 -3.60 7.56 15.81
CA TYR A 73 -5.04 7.58 16.03
C TYR A 73 -5.61 8.97 15.78
N LEU A 74 -6.86 9.03 15.34
CA LEU A 74 -7.61 10.25 15.15
C LEU A 74 -8.64 10.39 16.28
N CYS A 75 -8.81 11.61 16.77
CA CYS A 75 -9.77 11.95 17.81
C CYS A 75 -10.37 13.34 17.57
N LYS A 76 -11.26 13.79 18.46
CA LYS A 76 -11.89 15.11 18.36
C LYS A 76 -10.90 16.27 18.41
N ASP A 77 -9.77 16.10 19.09
CA ASP A 77 -8.80 17.18 19.30
C ASP A 77 -7.75 17.25 18.19
N GLY A 78 -7.45 16.13 17.53
CA GLY A 78 -6.44 16.10 16.48
C GLY A 78 -5.98 14.70 16.07
N ILE A 79 -4.78 14.66 15.48
CA ILE A 79 -4.09 13.44 15.05
C ILE A 79 -2.93 13.15 16.01
N TYR A 80 -2.96 12.00 16.66
CA TYR A 80 -1.87 11.55 17.51
C TYR A 80 -0.91 10.64 16.75
N LEU A 81 0.39 10.91 16.92
CA LEU A 81 1.51 10.24 16.27
C LEU A 81 2.29 9.43 17.31
N ARG A 82 2.04 8.12 17.35
CA ARG A 82 2.56 7.24 18.41
C ARG A 82 4.10 7.19 18.48
N LYS A 83 4.76 7.25 17.33
CA LYS A 83 6.22 7.07 17.23
C LYS A 83 7.02 8.20 17.91
N ILE A 84 6.46 9.40 17.95
CA ILE A 84 7.10 10.60 18.52
C ILE A 84 6.28 11.19 19.68
N ASP A 85 5.26 10.47 20.13
CA ASP A 85 4.35 10.87 21.20
C ASP A 85 3.81 12.31 21.05
N LEU A 86 3.36 12.65 19.83
CA LEU A 86 2.90 14.01 19.49
C LEU A 86 1.42 14.00 19.10
N LEU A 87 0.61 14.79 19.78
CA LEU A 87 -0.75 15.14 19.34
C LEU A 87 -0.69 16.45 18.56
N VAL A 88 -1.07 16.41 17.28
CA VAL A 88 -1.19 17.60 16.43
C VAL A 88 -2.66 18.02 16.39
N GLY A 89 -2.97 19.19 16.95
CA GLY A 89 -4.32 19.74 17.02
C GLY A 89 -4.91 20.04 15.63
N TRP A 90 -6.23 19.95 15.46
CA TRP A 90 -6.86 20.27 14.17
C TRP A 90 -6.62 21.71 13.71
N ASP A 91 -6.43 22.64 14.64
CA ASP A 91 -6.15 24.06 14.40
C ASP A 91 -4.72 24.31 13.88
N GLU A 92 -3.77 23.44 14.25
CA GLU A 92 -2.38 23.49 13.78
C GLU A 92 -2.21 22.93 12.36
N ILE A 93 -3.16 22.12 11.90
CA ILE A 93 -3.11 21.47 10.58
C ILE A 93 -3.68 22.41 9.52
N ASP A 94 -2.90 22.68 8.47
CA ASP A 94 -3.35 23.44 7.30
C ASP A 94 -4.08 22.54 6.30
N SER A 95 -3.49 21.37 6.00
CA SER A 95 -4.05 20.37 5.10
C SER A 95 -3.54 18.97 5.38
N LEU A 96 -4.25 17.98 4.84
CA LEU A 96 -3.89 16.56 4.90
C LEU A 96 -3.92 15.95 3.51
N SER A 97 -2.84 15.30 3.11
CA SER A 97 -2.78 14.62 1.82
C SER A 97 -2.39 13.16 1.97
N HIS A 98 -2.94 12.31 1.11
CA HIS A 98 -2.52 10.93 0.97
C HIS A 98 -1.82 10.79 -0.37
N VAL A 99 -0.52 10.51 -0.32
CA VAL A 99 0.36 10.44 -1.49
C VAL A 99 1.16 9.17 -1.47
N TRP A 100 1.70 8.80 -2.62
CA TRP A 100 2.58 7.65 -2.72
C TRP A 100 4.01 8.14 -2.91
N ILE A 101 4.89 7.77 -1.98
CA ILE A 101 6.30 8.14 -2.03
C ILE A 101 7.12 6.89 -2.23
N ASN A 102 7.79 6.80 -3.38
CA ASN A 102 8.68 5.69 -3.69
C ASN A 102 9.73 5.56 -2.59
N SER A 103 9.89 4.33 -2.10
CA SER A 103 11.00 3.93 -1.27
C SER A 103 11.92 3.04 -2.09
N PHE A 104 13.19 3.41 -2.10
CA PHE A 104 14.24 2.67 -2.75
C PHE A 104 15.32 2.34 -1.72
N SER A 105 15.67 1.07 -1.63
CA SER A 105 16.79 0.65 -0.80
C SER A 105 17.53 -0.51 -1.42
N VAL A 106 18.85 -0.40 -1.48
CA VAL A 106 19.75 -1.52 -1.74
C VAL A 106 20.32 -1.95 -0.40
N ARG A 107 20.13 -3.21 -0.01
CA ARG A 107 20.76 -3.79 1.19
C ARG A 107 21.14 -5.24 0.90
N ASN A 108 22.42 -5.57 1.09
CA ASN A 108 22.97 -6.91 0.84
C ASN A 108 22.62 -7.46 -0.56
N GLY A 109 22.74 -6.63 -1.60
CA GLY A 109 22.39 -7.00 -2.98
C GLY A 109 20.89 -7.04 -3.30
N LEU A 110 20.01 -6.96 -2.29
CA LEU A 110 18.57 -6.93 -2.50
C LEU A 110 18.09 -5.49 -2.76
N ILE A 111 17.54 -5.28 -3.95
CA ILE A 111 16.87 -4.04 -4.34
C ILE A 111 15.42 -4.13 -3.87
N ARG A 112 15.03 -3.21 -2.98
CA ARG A 112 13.63 -3.04 -2.57
C ARG A 112 13.12 -1.73 -3.12
N PHE A 113 12.17 -1.83 -4.04
CA PHE A 113 11.42 -0.71 -4.57
C PHE A 113 9.95 -0.91 -4.26
N TYR A 114 9.35 0.04 -3.55
CA TYR A 114 7.92 0.02 -3.31
C TYR A 114 7.36 1.42 -3.01
N ASN A 115 6.08 1.61 -3.32
CA ASN A 115 5.41 2.88 -3.11
C ASN A 115 4.84 2.93 -1.69
N ARG A 116 5.40 3.78 -0.83
CA ARG A 116 4.87 4.04 0.50
C ARG A 116 3.61 4.88 0.38
N LYS A 117 2.45 4.29 0.69
CA LYS A 117 1.20 5.01 0.86
C LYS A 117 1.30 5.86 2.13
N THR A 118 1.38 7.18 1.98
CA THR A 118 1.85 8.11 3.01
C THR A 118 0.76 9.13 3.31
N LEU A 119 0.44 9.28 4.60
CA LEU A 119 -0.34 10.41 5.08
C LEU A 119 0.64 11.57 5.34
N VAL A 120 0.43 12.70 4.70
CA VAL A 120 1.20 13.92 4.89
C VAL A 120 0.35 14.90 5.67
N ILE A 121 0.90 15.37 6.79
CA ILE A 121 0.28 16.36 7.68
C ILE A 121 1.02 17.67 7.47
N TYR A 122 0.38 18.61 6.77
CA TYR A 122 0.92 19.96 6.59
C TYR A 122 0.49 20.82 7.76
N ARG A 123 1.46 21.43 8.44
CA ARG A 123 1.24 22.21 9.67
C ARG A 123 1.54 23.68 9.43
N LYS A 124 0.78 24.55 10.09
CA LYS A 124 0.99 26.00 10.02
C LYS A 124 2.29 26.39 10.70
N GLY A 125 3.24 26.99 9.97
CA GLY A 125 4.51 27.46 10.54
C GLY A 125 5.51 26.35 10.94
N TYR A 126 5.21 25.07 10.68
CA TYR A 126 6.08 23.94 11.02
C TYR A 126 6.33 23.03 9.81
N LYS A 127 7.41 22.24 9.86
CA LYS A 127 7.68 21.21 8.84
C LYS A 127 6.53 20.20 8.75
N ALA A 128 6.19 19.80 7.53
CA ALA A 128 5.24 18.73 7.29
C ALA A 128 5.69 17.40 7.92
N ILE A 129 4.74 16.53 8.25
CA ILE A 129 5.00 15.19 8.79
C ILE A 129 4.49 14.14 7.81
N CYS A 130 5.37 13.25 7.37
CA CYS A 130 5.07 12.12 6.51
C CYS A 130 4.96 10.84 7.35
N VAL A 131 3.74 10.31 7.50
CA VAL A 131 3.47 9.03 8.15
C VAL A 131 3.34 7.94 7.09
N TYR A 132 4.33 7.06 7.03
CA TYR A 132 4.42 6.05 5.99
C TYR A 132 3.52 4.83 6.24
N ASN A 133 3.08 4.21 5.14
CA ASN A 133 2.31 2.97 5.12
C ASN A 133 1.01 3.08 5.94
N ILE A 134 0.23 4.13 5.69
CA ILE A 134 -1.09 4.38 6.28
C ILE A 134 -2.18 4.25 5.20
N SER A 135 -3.33 3.73 5.61
CA SER A 135 -4.50 3.56 4.75
C SER A 135 -5.11 4.91 4.35
N LEU A 136 -5.61 5.01 3.11
CA LEU A 136 -6.38 6.15 2.63
C LEU A 136 -7.58 6.48 3.55
N LEU A 137 -8.14 5.47 4.21
CA LEU A 137 -9.24 5.63 5.17
C LEU A 137 -8.92 6.65 6.29
N SER A 138 -7.64 6.95 6.54
CA SER A 138 -7.28 8.01 7.49
C SER A 138 -7.71 9.39 7.03
N LEU A 139 -7.72 9.69 5.72
CA LEU A 139 -8.24 10.95 5.20
C LEU A 139 -9.76 11.05 5.38
N PHE A 140 -10.48 9.96 5.09
CA PHE A 140 -11.92 9.90 5.30
C PHE A 140 -12.28 10.11 6.78
N ALA A 141 -11.58 9.43 7.68
CA ALA A 141 -11.76 9.64 9.11
C ALA A 141 -11.40 11.07 9.54
N ALA A 142 -10.35 11.67 9.00
CA ALA A 142 -10.00 13.06 9.28
C ALA A 142 -11.10 14.03 8.84
N LYS A 143 -11.73 13.79 7.67
CA LYS A 143 -12.89 14.56 7.21
C LYS A 143 -14.12 14.41 8.11
N VAL A 144 -14.32 13.24 8.72
CA VAL A 144 -15.39 13.03 9.70
C VAL A 144 -15.16 13.85 10.98
N TYR A 145 -13.91 13.89 11.49
CA TYR A 145 -13.58 14.68 12.68
C TYR A 145 -13.50 16.19 12.42
N CYS A 146 -12.95 16.60 11.27
CA CYS A 146 -12.80 17.99 10.86
C CYS A 146 -13.18 18.17 9.38
N ASN A 147 -14.47 18.44 9.11
CA ASN A 147 -14.98 18.53 7.74
C ASN A 147 -14.33 19.66 6.91
N ARG A 148 -13.85 20.72 7.57
CA ARG A 148 -13.25 21.89 6.91
C ARG A 148 -11.82 21.66 6.42
N ILE A 149 -11.17 20.56 6.81
CA ILE A 149 -9.76 20.33 6.47
C ILE A 149 -9.58 20.10 4.96
N LYS A 150 -8.57 20.75 4.37
CA LYS A 150 -8.24 20.59 2.95
C LYS A 150 -7.58 19.23 2.73
N THR A 151 -8.03 18.50 1.72
CA THR A 151 -7.54 17.15 1.42
C THR A 151 -7.50 16.85 -0.06
N ASN A 152 -6.58 15.98 -0.48
CA ASN A 152 -6.51 15.44 -1.84
C ASN A 152 -7.34 14.15 -2.04
N ILE A 153 -8.42 13.99 -1.28
CA ILE A 153 -9.16 12.73 -1.14
C ILE A 153 -9.64 12.15 -2.46
N LEU A 154 -10.04 13.00 -3.42
CA LEU A 154 -10.48 12.56 -4.76
C LEU A 154 -9.33 11.90 -5.53
N LEU A 155 -8.20 12.60 -5.66
CA LEU A 155 -7.01 12.08 -6.36
C LEU A 155 -6.49 10.81 -5.68
N ALA A 156 -6.41 10.82 -4.35
CA ALA A 156 -5.93 9.67 -3.59
C ALA A 156 -6.89 8.46 -3.68
N SER A 157 -8.20 8.70 -3.75
CA SER A 157 -9.21 7.66 -3.99
C SER A 157 -9.10 7.07 -5.38
N LEU A 158 -8.99 7.90 -6.42
CA LEU A 158 -8.80 7.45 -7.81
C LEU A 158 -7.52 6.61 -7.95
N ALA A 159 -6.39 7.09 -7.40
CA ALA A 159 -5.14 6.35 -7.40
C ALA A 159 -5.28 4.98 -6.68
N THR A 160 -5.98 4.97 -5.54
CA THR A 160 -6.22 3.74 -4.76
C THR A 160 -7.16 2.78 -5.48
N MET A 161 -8.23 3.26 -6.10
CA MET A 161 -9.14 2.45 -6.93
C MET A 161 -8.40 1.81 -8.08
N LEU A 162 -7.58 2.58 -8.83
CA LEU A 162 -6.70 2.00 -9.84
C LEU A 162 -5.77 0.96 -9.21
N ASN A 163 -5.22 1.18 -8.01
CA ASN A 163 -4.32 0.20 -7.38
C ASN A 163 -5.00 -1.12 -7.07
N VAL A 164 -6.18 -1.04 -6.48
CA VAL A 164 -6.96 -2.21 -6.10
C VAL A 164 -7.51 -2.91 -7.34
N GLY A 165 -7.99 -2.15 -8.34
CA GLY A 165 -8.48 -2.70 -9.60
C GLY A 165 -7.42 -3.49 -10.36
N PHE A 166 -6.23 -2.90 -10.59
CA PHE A 166 -5.14 -3.61 -11.26
C PHE A 166 -4.64 -4.82 -10.46
N GLY A 167 -4.44 -4.68 -9.14
CA GLY A 167 -4.01 -5.80 -8.30
C GLY A 167 -5.05 -6.91 -8.21
N GLY A 168 -6.32 -6.56 -8.06
CA GLY A 168 -7.44 -7.49 -8.00
C GLY A 168 -7.65 -8.23 -9.31
N TRP A 169 -7.51 -7.55 -10.45
CA TRP A 169 -7.55 -8.18 -11.77
C TRP A 169 -6.45 -9.22 -11.94
N VAL A 170 -5.19 -8.89 -11.61
CA VAL A 170 -4.07 -9.84 -11.70
C VAL A 170 -4.33 -11.08 -10.85
N LEU A 171 -4.80 -10.89 -9.61
CA LEU A 171 -5.14 -12.01 -8.72
C LEU A 171 -6.32 -12.82 -9.24
N TYR A 172 -7.35 -12.16 -9.78
CA TYR A 172 -8.51 -12.85 -10.36
C TYR A 172 -8.09 -13.79 -11.50
N GLN A 173 -7.21 -13.32 -12.37
CA GLN A 173 -6.73 -14.12 -13.50
C GLN A 173 -5.95 -15.35 -13.05
N PHE A 174 -5.07 -15.21 -12.05
CA PHE A 174 -4.28 -16.33 -11.55
C PHE A 174 -5.09 -17.35 -10.75
N PHE A 175 -6.08 -16.90 -9.97
CA PHE A 175 -6.77 -17.79 -9.03
C PHE A 175 -8.11 -18.32 -9.54
N PHE A 176 -8.83 -17.61 -10.40
CA PHE A 176 -10.23 -17.92 -10.72
C PHE A 176 -10.55 -18.04 -12.21
N ALA A 177 -9.96 -17.22 -13.08
CA ALA A 177 -10.40 -17.14 -14.48
C ALA A 177 -10.04 -18.38 -15.34
N GLY A 178 -9.26 -19.32 -14.82
CA GLY A 178 -8.77 -20.45 -15.58
C GLY A 178 -7.74 -20.04 -16.64
N LEU A 179 -6.70 -20.84 -16.79
CA LEU A 179 -5.50 -20.49 -17.56
C LEU A 179 -5.74 -20.44 -19.08
N ASP A 180 -6.83 -21.05 -19.53
CA ASP A 180 -7.24 -21.07 -20.94
C ASP A 180 -7.78 -19.72 -21.43
N SER A 181 -8.15 -18.82 -20.52
CA SER A 181 -8.77 -17.54 -20.88
C SER A 181 -7.77 -16.44 -21.28
N MET A 182 -6.48 -16.60 -20.96
CA MET A 182 -5.52 -15.49 -21.03
C MET A 182 -4.37 -15.72 -22.01
N LYS A 183 -4.46 -15.06 -23.16
CA LYS A 183 -3.37 -15.03 -24.14
C LYS A 183 -2.12 -14.39 -23.51
N LEU A 184 -0.96 -15.00 -23.77
CA LEU A 184 0.33 -14.56 -23.21
C LEU A 184 0.62 -13.07 -23.47
N TRP A 185 0.26 -12.54 -24.64
CA TRP A 185 0.42 -11.11 -24.93
C TRP A 185 -0.45 -10.21 -24.03
N ILE A 186 -1.67 -10.63 -23.67
CA ILE A 186 -2.55 -9.88 -22.75
C ILE A 186 -1.89 -9.78 -21.39
N PHE A 187 -1.28 -10.86 -20.90
CA PHE A 187 -0.53 -10.88 -19.65
C PHE A 187 0.61 -9.85 -19.64
N PHE A 188 1.47 -9.86 -20.66
CA PHE A 188 2.58 -8.92 -20.74
C PHE A 188 2.12 -7.47 -20.85
N THR A 189 1.03 -7.19 -21.58
CA THR A 189 0.43 -5.85 -21.64
C THR A 189 -0.05 -5.39 -20.26
N TRP A 190 -0.78 -6.23 -19.53
CA TRP A 190 -1.24 -5.91 -18.17
C TRP A 190 -0.08 -5.71 -17.19
N MET A 191 0.95 -6.53 -17.29
CA MET A 191 2.15 -6.39 -16.49
C MET A 191 2.86 -5.06 -16.79
N GLY A 192 3.00 -4.69 -18.08
CA GLY A 192 3.53 -3.40 -18.50
C GLY A 192 2.74 -2.22 -17.93
N LEU A 193 1.41 -2.25 -18.04
CA LEU A 193 0.52 -1.23 -17.46
C LEU A 193 0.67 -1.14 -15.94
N PHE A 194 0.80 -2.27 -15.25
CA PHE A 194 1.03 -2.30 -13.80
C PHE A 194 2.37 -1.64 -13.42
N PHE A 195 3.44 -1.91 -14.17
CA PHE A 195 4.74 -1.26 -13.96
C PHE A 195 4.69 0.25 -14.23
N ILE A 196 4.12 0.66 -15.37
CA ILE A 196 3.97 2.09 -15.72
C ILE A 196 3.21 2.81 -14.61
N LYS A 197 2.04 2.28 -14.21
CA LYS A 197 1.22 2.81 -13.12
C LYS A 197 2.01 2.97 -11.83
N THR A 198 2.83 1.98 -11.48
CA THR A 198 3.61 1.99 -10.23
C THR A 198 4.63 3.13 -10.23
N LEU A 199 5.12 3.57 -11.38
CA LEU A 199 6.06 4.69 -11.48
C LEU A 199 5.35 6.03 -11.65
N THR A 200 4.33 6.11 -12.51
CA THR A 200 3.70 7.38 -12.91
C THR A 200 2.79 7.95 -11.83
N LEU A 201 1.99 7.13 -11.15
CA LEU A 201 1.05 7.62 -10.13
C LEU A 201 1.76 8.33 -8.96
N PRO A 202 2.81 7.76 -8.34
CA PRO A 202 3.57 8.46 -7.32
C PRO A 202 4.08 9.83 -7.77
N LEU A 203 4.67 9.91 -8.97
CA LEU A 203 5.25 11.14 -9.52
C LEU A 203 4.20 12.23 -9.72
N ILE A 204 3.06 11.87 -10.30
CA ILE A 204 1.93 12.80 -10.50
C ILE A 204 1.41 13.29 -9.16
N MET A 205 1.19 12.39 -8.20
CA MET A 205 0.65 12.75 -6.88
C MET A 205 1.60 13.69 -6.13
N THR A 206 2.89 13.36 -6.02
CA THR A 206 3.84 14.22 -5.31
C THR A 206 4.06 15.55 -6.03
N GLY A 207 4.07 15.55 -7.38
CA GLY A 207 4.20 16.77 -8.16
C GLY A 207 3.02 17.73 -7.98
N LEU A 208 1.79 17.22 -7.94
CA LEU A 208 0.61 18.03 -7.68
C LEU A 208 0.58 18.57 -6.25
N GLU A 209 0.89 17.74 -5.25
CA GLU A 209 0.94 18.20 -3.87
C GLU A 209 2.05 19.24 -3.64
N ASN A 210 3.22 19.08 -4.25
CA ASN A 210 4.29 20.08 -4.15
C ASN A 210 3.91 21.41 -4.81
N LYS A 211 3.13 21.40 -5.90
CA LYS A 211 2.62 22.65 -6.49
C LYS A 211 1.67 23.40 -5.56
N ILE A 212 0.89 22.68 -4.74
CA ILE A 212 -0.09 23.29 -3.83
C ILE A 212 0.57 23.72 -2.53
N HIS A 213 1.40 22.85 -1.96
CA HIS A 213 1.93 23.01 -0.60
C HIS A 213 3.39 23.46 -0.57
N GLY A 214 4.08 23.53 -1.70
CA GLY A 214 5.53 23.79 -1.79
C GLY A 214 6.36 22.50 -1.85
N ASP A 215 7.63 22.64 -2.25
CA ASP A 215 8.56 21.54 -2.52
C ASP A 215 9.03 20.79 -1.25
N TYR A 216 8.10 20.05 -0.63
CA TYR A 216 8.32 19.27 0.58
C TYR A 216 8.52 17.78 0.29
N LEU A 217 7.87 17.22 -0.75
CA LEU A 217 7.83 15.79 -0.99
C LEU A 217 8.80 15.37 -2.10
N PHE A 218 9.64 14.39 -1.78
CA PHE A 218 10.61 13.85 -2.73
C PHE A 218 10.69 12.33 -2.58
N HIS A 219 10.82 11.64 -3.72
CA HIS A 219 11.05 10.21 -3.79
C HIS A 219 12.47 9.84 -3.33
N ASP A 220 12.61 8.63 -2.80
CA ASP A 220 13.94 8.08 -2.55
C ASP A 220 14.66 7.85 -3.89
N THR A 221 15.96 8.09 -3.91
CA THR A 221 16.85 7.75 -5.04
C THR A 221 17.82 6.64 -4.62
N ALA A 222 18.63 6.14 -5.55
CA ALA A 222 19.70 5.20 -5.23
C ALA A 222 20.68 5.73 -4.17
N TYR A 223 20.85 7.04 -4.11
CA TYR A 223 21.84 7.71 -3.26
C TYR A 223 21.23 8.38 -2.02
N ARG A 224 19.94 8.72 -2.05
CA ARG A 224 19.30 9.49 -0.98
C ARG A 224 18.00 8.83 -0.52
N LYS A 225 18.03 8.32 0.70
CA LYS A 225 16.82 7.85 1.42
C LYS A 225 16.14 9.01 2.12
N ASN A 226 14.81 8.99 2.15
CA ASN A 226 13.95 9.99 2.79
C ASN A 226 14.31 11.41 2.32
N ALA A 227 14.31 11.62 1.00
CA ALA A 227 14.70 12.90 0.41
C ALA A 227 13.72 14.06 0.71
N SER A 228 12.49 13.75 1.15
CA SER A 228 11.46 14.74 1.47
C SER A 228 11.95 15.71 2.56
N LYS A 229 11.64 17.00 2.45
CA LYS A 229 11.97 18.03 3.46
C LYS A 229 10.92 18.02 4.59
N ALA A 230 10.68 16.86 5.18
CA ALA A 230 9.60 16.62 6.14
C ALA A 230 10.09 15.80 7.34
N ILE A 231 9.27 15.66 8.38
CA ILE A 231 9.50 14.70 9.46
C ILE A 231 9.02 13.33 9.01
N HIS A 232 9.83 12.29 9.19
CA HIS A 232 9.61 10.96 8.59
C HIS A 232 9.22 9.92 9.65
N LEU A 233 7.98 9.41 9.59
CA LEU A 233 7.41 8.50 10.59
C LEU A 233 7.08 7.09 10.07
#